data_AF-S5ZJN5-F1
#
_entry.id   AF-S5ZJN5-F1
#
_cell.length_a   1.000
_cell.length_b   1.000
_cell.length_c   1.000
_cell.angle_alpha   90.00
_cell.angle_beta   90.00
_cell.angle_gamma   90.00
#
_symmetry.space_group_name_H-M   'P 1'
#
loop_
_entity.id
_entity.type
_entity.pdbx_description
1 polymer ?
#
loop_
_entity_poly.entity_id
_entity_poly.type
_entity_poly.pdbx_seq_one_letter_code
_entity_poly.pdbx_strand_id
1 'polypeptide(L)'
;MRLDKFLKVSRLIKRRTLAKEVADQGRVWINGHVAKASSDVKIGDELMIQFGQKRVTVKVTDLKETTKKEEAAGLYELIREERTAPAPGPDGV
;
A
#
# COMPACT_ATOMS: atom_id res chain seq x y z
N MET A 1 4.13 -11.18 8.41
CA MET A 1 2.75 -10.64 8.50
C MET A 1 2.19 -10.63 7.08
N ARG A 2 1.00 -11.19 6.82
CA ARG A 2 0.45 -11.19 5.44
C ARG A 2 0.10 -9.79 4.96
N LEU A 3 0.27 -9.54 3.67
CA LEU A 3 -0.08 -8.27 3.03
C LEU A 3 -1.54 -7.87 3.29
N ASP A 4 -2.48 -8.81 3.21
CA ASP A 4 -3.91 -8.54 3.48
C ASP A 4 -4.15 -8.05 4.92
N LYS A 5 -3.43 -8.62 5.89
CA LYS A 5 -3.50 -8.26 7.30
C LYS A 5 -2.86 -6.90 7.52
N PHE A 6 -1.73 -6.64 6.89
CA PHE A 6 -1.04 -5.35 6.94
C PHE A 6 -1.90 -4.23 6.37
N LEU A 7 -2.52 -4.41 5.21
CA LEU A 7 -3.40 -3.41 4.57
C LEU A 7 -4.61 -3.04 5.44
N LYS A 8 -5.12 -4.00 6.23
CA LYS A 8 -6.19 -3.76 7.20
C LYS A 8 -5.70 -3.01 8.44
N VAL A 9 -4.56 -3.41 8.99
CA VAL A 9 -3.96 -2.85 10.21
C VAL A 9 -3.45 -1.42 9.98
N SER A 10 -2.75 -1.20 8.87
CA SER A 10 -2.29 0.12 8.42
C SER A 10 -3.43 1.07 8.02
N ARG A 11 -4.67 0.59 7.93
CA ARG A 11 -5.83 1.34 7.41
C ARG A 11 -5.64 1.93 6.01
N LEU A 12 -4.61 1.51 5.27
CA LEU A 12 -4.40 1.88 3.85
C LEU A 12 -5.59 1.48 2.99
N ILE A 13 -6.21 0.33 3.30
CA ILE A 13 -7.41 -0.13 2.61
C ILE A 13 -8.48 -0.52 3.63
N LYS A 14 -9.53 0.30 3.74
CA LYS A 14 -10.72 0.00 4.57
C LYS A 14 -11.58 -1.15 4.02
N ARG A 15 -11.50 -1.46 2.72
CA ARG A 15 -12.31 -2.51 2.05
C ARG A 15 -11.48 -3.75 1.72
N ARG A 16 -11.78 -4.88 2.37
CA ARG A 16 -11.07 -6.15 2.19
C ARG A 16 -11.03 -6.64 0.73
N THR A 17 -12.12 -6.40 -0.01
CA THR A 17 -12.25 -6.79 -1.42
C THR A 17 -11.23 -6.07 -2.30
N LEU A 18 -11.04 -4.77 -2.06
CA LEU A 18 -10.13 -3.94 -2.87
C LEU A 18 -8.68 -4.36 -2.67
N ALA A 19 -8.26 -4.62 -1.43
CA ALA A 19 -6.92 -5.13 -1.12
C ALA A 19 -6.61 -6.44 -1.85
N LYS A 20 -7.60 -7.35 -1.90
CA LYS A 20 -7.48 -8.60 -2.64
C LYS A 20 -7.33 -8.35 -4.13
N GLU A 21 -8.19 -7.53 -4.73
CA GLU A 21 -8.15 -7.22 -6.17
C GLU A 21 -6.83 -6.56 -6.57
N VAL A 22 -6.34 -5.57 -5.82
CA VAL A 22 -5.10 -4.85 -6.16
C VAL A 22 -3.90 -5.81 -6.10
N ALA A 23 -3.86 -6.67 -5.09
CA ALA A 23 -2.78 -7.64 -4.93
C ALA A 23 -2.89 -8.83 -5.90
N ASP A 24 -4.10 -9.21 -6.33
CA ASP A 24 -4.33 -10.27 -7.34
C ASP A 24 -3.97 -9.77 -8.75
N GLN A 25 -4.27 -8.51 -9.05
CA GLN A 25 -3.86 -7.82 -10.28
C GLN A 25 -2.35 -7.54 -10.36
N GLY A 26 -1.56 -7.92 -9.36
CA GLY A 26 -0.12 -7.66 -9.33
C GLY A 26 0.22 -6.18 -9.22
N ARG A 27 -0.68 -5.36 -8.67
CA ARG A 27 -0.50 -3.92 -8.45
C ARG A 27 0.08 -3.61 -7.06
N VAL A 28 0.64 -4.60 -6.40
CA VAL A 28 1.36 -4.43 -5.14
C VAL A 28 2.76 -4.98 -5.31
N TRP A 29 3.74 -4.20 -4.87
CA TRP A 29 5.15 -4.59 -4.85
C TRP A 29 5.68 -4.54 -3.43
N ILE A 30 6.51 -5.52 -3.08
CA ILE A 30 7.30 -5.55 -1.85
C ILE A 30 8.76 -5.47 -2.28
N ASN A 31 9.45 -4.40 -1.88
CA ASN A 31 10.86 -4.17 -2.18
C ASN A 31 11.16 -4.25 -3.70
N GLY A 32 10.25 -3.73 -4.52
CA GLY A 32 10.33 -3.79 -5.99
C GLY A 32 9.83 -5.08 -6.64
N HIS A 33 9.45 -6.10 -5.88
CA HIS A 33 8.94 -7.38 -6.41
C HIS A 33 7.42 -7.47 -6.33
N VAL A 34 6.76 -7.89 -7.41
CA VAL A 34 5.29 -8.09 -7.43
C VAL A 34 4.90 -9.11 -6.37
N ALA A 35 4.00 -8.71 -5.48
CA ALA A 35 3.55 -9.51 -4.36
C ALA A 35 2.04 -9.73 -4.38
N LYS A 36 1.62 -10.92 -3.98
CA LYS A 36 0.20 -11.30 -3.91
C LYS A 36 -0.35 -10.96 -2.52
N ALA A 37 -1.68 -11.01 -2.37
CA ALA A 37 -2.34 -10.80 -1.06
C ALA A 37 -1.82 -11.77 0.03
N SER A 38 -1.34 -12.93 -0.40
CA SER A 38 -0.77 -13.98 0.45
C SER A 38 0.71 -13.79 0.78
N SER A 39 1.38 -12.79 0.21
CA SER A 39 2.79 -12.55 0.47
C SER A 39 3.03 -12.09 1.90
N ASP A 40 4.14 -12.52 2.46
CA ASP A 40 4.60 -12.07 3.77
C ASP A 40 5.38 -10.76 3.64
N VAL A 41 5.07 -9.85 4.55
CA VAL A 41 5.70 -8.55 4.72
C VAL A 41 6.51 -8.57 6.00
N LYS A 42 7.68 -7.92 5.99
CA LYS A 42 8.58 -7.75 7.13
C LYS A 42 8.82 -6.27 7.45
N ILE A 43 9.36 -6.02 8.64
CA ILE A 43 9.76 -4.69 9.06
C ILE A 43 10.96 -4.27 8.21
N GLY A 44 10.94 -3.03 7.72
CA GLY A 44 11.92 -2.47 6.79
C GLY A 44 11.57 -2.66 5.31
N ASP A 45 10.57 -3.49 4.98
CA ASP A 45 10.13 -3.67 3.60
C ASP A 45 9.44 -2.42 3.05
N GLU A 46 9.62 -2.18 1.75
CA GLU A 46 8.96 -1.10 1.04
C GLU A 46 7.78 -1.65 0.24
N LEU A 47 6.57 -1.21 0.59
CA LEU A 47 5.33 -1.59 -0.06
C LEU A 47 4.90 -0.50 -1.04
N MET A 48 4.90 -0.83 -2.32
CA MET A 48 4.30 0.02 -3.34
C MET A 48 2.94 -0.54 -3.72
N ILE A 49 1.90 0.29 -3.72
CA ILE A 49 0.53 -0.06 -4.05
C ILE A 49 0.06 0.88 -5.14
N GLN A 50 -0.31 0.33 -6.30
CA GLN A 50 -0.89 1.08 -7.40
C GLN A 50 -2.42 0.98 -7.38
N PHE A 51 -3.06 2.08 -7.04
CA PHE A 51 -4.50 2.24 -7.08
C PHE A 51 -4.92 2.91 -8.39
N GLY A 52 -5.09 2.13 -9.45
CA GLY A 52 -5.53 2.67 -10.75
C GLY A 52 -4.62 3.81 -11.22
N GLN A 53 -5.11 5.06 -11.10
CA GLN A 53 -4.43 6.31 -11.46
C GLN A 53 -3.55 6.91 -10.34
N LYS A 54 -3.29 6.22 -9.23
CA LYS A 54 -2.36 6.70 -8.19
C LYS A 54 -1.43 5.59 -7.73
N ARG A 55 -0.19 5.92 -7.40
CA ARG A 55 0.76 5.03 -6.75
C ARG A 55 1.05 5.55 -5.36
N VAL A 56 1.07 4.64 -4.40
CA VAL A 56 1.35 4.93 -3.00
C VAL A 56 2.45 3.99 -2.55
N THR A 57 3.56 4.54 -2.11
CA THR A 57 4.73 3.82 -1.61
C THR A 57 4.85 4.10 -0.13
N VAL A 58 4.83 3.04 0.65
CA VAL A 58 4.95 3.09 2.11
C VAL A 58 6.06 2.16 2.54
N LYS A 59 6.79 2.52 3.58
CA LYS A 59 7.80 1.67 4.19
C LYS A 59 7.26 1.12 5.50
N VAL A 60 7.43 -0.18 5.71
CA VAL A 60 7.03 -0.82 6.95
C VAL A 60 8.07 -0.48 8.02
N THR A 61 7.66 0.24 9.05
CA THR A 61 8.53 0.61 10.17
C THR A 61 8.30 -0.30 11.37
N ASP A 62 7.08 -0.85 11.51
CA ASP A 62 6.77 -1.79 12.59
C ASP A 62 5.62 -2.75 12.20
N LEU A 63 5.69 -3.99 12.67
CA LEU A 63 4.70 -5.04 12.41
C LEU A 63 4.14 -5.61 13.72
N LYS A 64 3.34 -4.83 14.43
CA LYS A 64 2.57 -5.31 15.59
C LYS A 64 1.23 -5.91 15.17
N GLU A 65 0.92 -7.10 15.70
CA GLU A 65 -0.40 -7.76 15.54
C GLU A 65 -1.49 -7.15 16.44
N THR A 66 -1.09 -6.44 17.49
CA THR A 66 -1.99 -5.74 18.42
C THR A 66 -1.43 -4.35 18.67
N THR A 67 -2.10 -3.30 18.19
CA THR A 67 -1.58 -1.94 18.30
C THR A 67 -2.66 -1.07 18.93
N LYS A 68 -2.35 -0.41 20.06
CA LYS A 68 -3.21 0.63 20.65
C LYS A 68 -3.35 1.79 19.66
N LYS A 69 -4.45 2.55 19.80
CA LYS A 69 -4.89 3.61 18.86
C LYS A 69 -3.80 4.64 18.50
N GLU A 70 -2.81 4.82 19.39
CA GLU A 70 -1.70 5.77 19.24
C GLU A 70 -0.51 5.22 18.44
N GLU A 71 -0.25 3.91 18.49
CA GLU A 71 0.89 3.30 17.79
C GLU A 71 0.58 2.90 16.34
N ALA A 72 -0.69 2.92 15.92
CA ALA A 72 -1.09 2.56 14.56
C ALA A 72 -0.47 3.50 13.49
N ALA A 73 -0.19 4.75 13.87
CA ALA A 73 0.49 5.73 13.02
C ALA A 73 1.99 5.43 12.83
N GLY A 74 2.61 4.64 13.71
CA GLY A 74 4.03 4.28 13.64
C GLY A 74 4.32 2.96 12.92
N LEU A 75 3.29 2.25 12.45
CA LEU A 75 3.44 0.94 11.80
C LEU A 75 4.04 1.02 10.40
N TYR A 76 3.81 2.15 9.72
CA TYR A 76 4.32 2.39 8.40
C TYR A 76 4.55 3.88 8.17
N GLU A 77 5.51 4.19 7.32
CA GLU A 77 5.83 5.53 6.91
C GLU A 77 5.44 5.71 5.44
N LEU A 78 4.67 6.76 5.14
CA LEU A 78 4.36 7.11 3.75
C LEU A 78 5.61 7.75 3.13
N ILE A 79 6.26 7.01 2.23
CA ILE A 79 7.47 7.48 1.53
C ILE A 79 7.07 8.38 0.36
N ARG A 80 6.08 7.94 -0.44
CA ARG A 80 5.71 8.65 -1.66
C ARG A 80 4.27 8.39 -2.06
N GLU A 81 3.50 9.43 -2.34
CA GLU A 81 2.23 9.30 -3.05
C GLU A 81 2.29 10.09 -4.36
N GLU A 82 1.91 9.45 -5.45
CA GLU A 82 1.90 10.07 -6.76
C GLU A 82 0.55 9.77 -7.42
N ARG A 83 -0.30 10.79 -7.54
CA ARG A 83 -1.46 10.71 -8.42
C ARG A 83 -0.94 10.88 -9.85
N THR A 84 -1.04 9.83 -10.65
CA THR A 84 -1.08 9.95 -12.09
C THR A 84 -2.39 10.63 -12.45
N ALA A 85 -2.45 11.96 -12.31
CA ALA A 85 -3.43 12.72 -13.06
C ALA A 85 -3.18 12.36 -14.55
N PRO A 86 -4.21 12.06 -15.36
CA PRO A 86 -4.02 12.27 -16.77
C PRO A 86 -3.60 13.73 -16.89
N ALA A 87 -2.48 14.01 -17.54
CA ALA A 87 -2.08 15.37 -17.83
C ALA A 87 -3.34 16.13 -18.29
N PRO A 88 -3.62 17.36 -17.78
CA PRO A 88 -4.60 18.17 -18.47
C PRO A 88 -4.09 18.24 -19.90
N GLY A 89 -4.80 17.58 -20.83
CA GLY A 89 -4.53 17.79 -22.25
C GLY A 89 -4.52 19.30 -22.45
N PRO A 90 -3.60 19.85 -23.24
CA PRO A 90 -3.58 21.28 -23.47
C PRO A 90 -4.94 21.68 -24.02
N ASP A 91 -5.77 22.28 -23.17
CA ASP A 91 -6.94 23.02 -23.60
C ASP A 91 -6.37 24.25 -24.33
N GLY A 92 -6.61 24.33 -25.63
CA GLY A 92 -6.19 25.50 -26.41
C GLY A 92 -5.89 25.22 -27.88
N VAL A 93 -6.92 24.93 -28.68
CA VAL A 93 -7.37 25.76 -29.81
C VAL A 93 -8.62 25.17 -30.45
#